data_AF-A0A2L2TQU8-F1
#
_entry.id   AF-A0A2L2TQU8-F1
#
_cell.length_a   1.000
_cell.length_b   1.000
_cell.length_c   1.000
_cell.angle_alpha   90.00
_cell.angle_beta   90.00
_cell.angle_gamma   90.00
#
_symmetry.space_group_name_H-M   'P 1'
#
loop_
_entity.id
_entity.type
_entity.pdbx_description
1 polymer ?
#
loop_
_entity_poly.entity_id
_entity_poly.type
_entity_poly.pdbx_seq_one_letter_code
_entity_poly.pdbx_strand_id
1 'polypeptide(L)'
;MATPTDDVPSKDKENIKDGDADVVPPPNLPASLQGVAKQGKLRKSKALVHRGPTALPKDRGTGFEEFFADPPMTPDEAKEETDEIYAPDVPFAERMQSCIQRFRSRRRLQGSRILYFKEYLFLGGVDCAPNTFGGLSQQELKDLTPAERRQATAKDVIWASSAAGDRFYNGDEEKWSVDFAGVAAGFFAVTLVHLTSSELGPMLEGISTVENFLRYVLQHNVCPEYEDDVKAAMEVCKIAAEEWPMFQELCAALPGQFNLAAAELYCPEDVSKQSWSFLDFKRPEGFDPTSAFFTAFALMDEPELFERLTTKKPTITREFTCTLELVQTFRPSDDIVKRFKSLVINDKAAYHAPVGKAIFKQGVIEDDWERQPTEWPTDEEIMTLFFDDVLLSKMMPGMRMEAVVCELDAGLRFIKSIESIVPSFYVYLPQEMMRHYKEPKEDERPAKSVHDANGNENDAGKGDGQE
;
A
#
# COMPACT_ATOMS: atom_id res chain seq x y z
N MET A 1 -25.09 -66.03 -14.36
CA MET A 1 -25.73 -66.28 -15.67
C MET A 1 -25.64 -64.96 -16.43
N ALA A 2 -24.66 -64.83 -17.30
CA ALA A 2 -24.79 -64.97 -18.76
C ALA A 2 -25.08 -63.60 -19.43
N THR A 3 -23.97 -62.92 -19.80
CA THR A 3 -23.58 -62.32 -21.12
C THR A 3 -24.63 -62.22 -22.25
N PRO A 4 -24.40 -61.50 -23.40
CA PRO A 4 -23.22 -60.77 -23.92
C PRO A 4 -23.59 -59.35 -24.48
N THR A 5 -22.72 -58.49 -25.03
CA THR A 5 -22.15 -58.44 -26.42
C THR A 5 -21.20 -57.22 -26.52
N ASP A 6 -19.93 -57.35 -26.92
CA ASP A 6 -19.31 -57.30 -28.27
C ASP A 6 -19.00 -55.89 -28.84
N ASP A 7 -17.68 -55.68 -29.03
CA ASP A 7 -16.90 -55.08 -30.13
C ASP A 7 -17.19 -53.70 -30.78
N VAL A 8 -16.30 -52.72 -30.48
CA VAL A 8 -15.28 -52.01 -31.34
C VAL A 8 -15.67 -51.56 -32.78
N PRO A 9 -15.07 -50.51 -33.43
CA PRO A 9 -14.46 -49.21 -33.05
C PRO A 9 -15.04 -48.00 -33.87
N SER A 10 -14.65 -46.75 -33.56
CA SER A 10 -14.37 -45.78 -34.65
C SER A 10 -13.58 -44.55 -34.19
N LYS A 11 -12.66 -44.11 -35.06
CA LYS A 11 -12.03 -42.78 -35.06
C LYS A 11 -13.10 -41.73 -35.34
N ASP A 12 -12.99 -40.55 -34.77
CA ASP A 12 -12.73 -39.33 -35.56
C ASP A 12 -12.54 -38.10 -34.68
N LYS A 13 -11.62 -37.25 -35.16
CA LYS A 13 -11.36 -35.91 -34.68
C LYS A 13 -12.45 -35.02 -35.24
N GLU A 14 -13.14 -34.25 -34.41
CA GLU A 14 -13.79 -33.03 -34.88
C GLU A 14 -13.75 -31.92 -33.82
N ASN A 15 -12.98 -30.87 -34.18
CA ASN A 15 -13.19 -29.46 -33.87
C ASN A 15 -14.66 -29.08 -33.60
N ILE A 16 -14.92 -28.49 -32.44
CA ILE A 16 -16.06 -27.58 -32.24
C ILE A 16 -15.50 -26.21 -31.85
N LYS A 17 -15.79 -25.24 -32.72
CA LYS A 17 -15.69 -23.80 -32.49
C LYS A 17 -16.97 -23.37 -31.76
N ASP A 18 -16.83 -22.82 -30.56
CA ASP A 18 -17.74 -21.83 -30.00
C ASP A 18 -16.97 -20.50 -30.04
N GLY A 19 -17.51 -19.36 -30.46
CA GLY A 19 -18.87 -18.86 -30.33
C GLY A 19 -18.69 -17.43 -29.84
N ASP A 20 -18.66 -16.49 -30.78
CA ASP A 20 -18.33 -15.07 -30.59
C ASP A 20 -19.39 -14.40 -29.70
N ALA A 21 -18.96 -13.86 -28.56
CA ALA A 21 -19.76 -12.99 -27.71
C ALA A 21 -19.00 -11.67 -27.55
N ASP A 22 -19.61 -10.61 -28.09
CA ASP A 22 -19.13 -9.24 -28.13
C ASP A 22 -18.64 -8.75 -26.76
N VAL A 23 -17.31 -8.60 -26.62
CA VAL A 23 -16.68 -7.86 -25.53
C VAL A 23 -16.39 -6.44 -26.02
N VAL A 24 -17.09 -5.48 -25.43
CA VAL A 24 -16.81 -4.04 -25.56
C VAL A 24 -15.34 -3.78 -25.18
N PRO A 25 -14.56 -3.03 -25.99
CA PRO A 25 -13.15 -2.82 -25.72
C PRO A 25 -12.95 -1.99 -24.45
N PRO A 26 -11.95 -2.31 -23.61
CA PRO A 26 -11.61 -1.51 -22.44
C PRO A 26 -11.03 -0.14 -22.85
N PRO A 27 -11.20 0.89 -22.01
CA PRO A 27 -10.67 2.24 -22.30
C PRO A 27 -9.14 2.25 -22.37
N ASN A 28 -8.62 3.10 -23.25
CA ASN A 28 -7.20 3.17 -23.64
C ASN A 28 -6.24 3.40 -22.47
N LEU A 29 -5.29 2.49 -22.30
CA LEU A 29 -4.08 2.65 -21.48
C LEU A 29 -3.02 3.51 -22.22
N PRO A 30 -2.13 4.22 -21.49
CA PRO A 30 -1.08 5.06 -22.06
C PRO A 30 -0.05 4.28 -22.89
N ALA A 31 0.50 4.94 -23.92
CA ALA A 31 1.30 4.37 -25.00
C ALA A 31 2.68 3.79 -24.60
N SER A 32 3.07 3.81 -23.31
CA SER A 32 4.36 3.34 -22.81
C SER A 32 4.41 1.83 -22.47
N LEU A 33 3.30 1.09 -22.62
CA LEU A 33 3.20 -0.33 -22.22
C LEU A 33 2.87 -1.30 -23.36
N GLN A 34 2.87 -0.87 -24.63
CA GLN A 34 2.64 -1.76 -25.76
C GLN A 34 3.97 -2.25 -26.36
N GLY A 35 4.41 -3.43 -25.94
CA GLY A 35 5.62 -4.03 -26.47
C GLY A 35 5.77 -5.53 -26.19
N VAL A 36 5.74 -6.29 -27.29
CA VAL A 36 6.33 -7.62 -27.48
C VAL A 36 5.43 -8.84 -27.20
N ALA A 37 4.65 -9.22 -28.22
CA ALA A 37 4.30 -10.62 -28.47
C ALA A 37 4.90 -11.06 -29.82
N LYS A 38 6.03 -11.76 -29.78
CA LYS A 38 6.46 -12.63 -30.89
C LYS A 38 6.67 -14.04 -30.35
N GLN A 39 5.92 -14.99 -30.93
CA GLN A 39 5.98 -16.41 -30.61
C GLN A 39 7.36 -16.99 -30.95
N GLY A 40 8.07 -17.48 -29.93
CA GLY A 40 9.35 -18.16 -30.07
C GLY A 40 9.22 -19.68 -29.90
N LYS A 41 9.86 -20.43 -30.81
CA LYS A 41 9.92 -21.90 -30.87
C LYS A 41 10.33 -22.57 -29.55
N LEU A 42 9.68 -23.70 -29.25
CA LEU A 42 9.98 -24.63 -28.15
C LEU A 42 11.50 -24.94 -28.02
N ARG A 43 12.12 -24.46 -26.95
CA ARG A 43 13.49 -24.83 -26.55
C ARG A 43 13.44 -25.96 -25.51
N LYS A 44 14.18 -27.04 -25.79
CA LYS A 44 14.39 -28.21 -24.91
C LYS A 44 14.83 -27.80 -23.50
N SER A 45 14.32 -28.50 -22.49
CA SER A 45 14.60 -28.22 -21.08
C SER A 45 16.08 -28.41 -20.74
N LYS A 46 16.76 -27.34 -20.34
CA LYS A 46 18.09 -27.45 -19.73
C LYS A 46 17.96 -28.03 -18.32
N ALA A 47 18.82 -29.01 -18.04
CA ALA A 47 18.92 -29.77 -16.81
C ALA A 47 19.23 -28.89 -15.58
N LEU A 48 18.84 -29.41 -14.41
CA LEU A 48 18.93 -28.86 -13.06
C LEU A 48 20.25 -28.14 -12.69
N VAL A 49 21.35 -28.43 -13.37
CA VAL A 49 22.73 -28.03 -13.01
C VAL A 49 22.97 -26.51 -13.10
N HIS A 50 22.14 -25.77 -13.83
CA HIS A 50 22.34 -24.32 -14.03
C HIS A 50 21.69 -23.41 -12.98
N ARG A 51 20.97 -23.95 -12.00
CA ARG A 51 20.14 -23.14 -11.09
C ARG A 51 20.81 -22.74 -9.77
N GLY A 52 22.06 -23.12 -9.55
CA GLY A 52 22.73 -22.92 -8.26
C GLY A 52 22.22 -23.90 -7.19
N PRO A 53 23.02 -24.21 -6.17
CA PRO A 53 22.72 -25.24 -5.19
C PRO A 53 21.44 -24.96 -4.36
N THR A 54 21.03 -23.70 -4.27
CA THR A 54 19.92 -23.23 -3.42
C THR A 54 18.58 -23.08 -4.16
N ALA A 55 18.52 -23.30 -5.47
CA ALA A 55 17.28 -23.03 -6.20
C ALA A 55 16.22 -24.12 -6.04
N LEU A 56 14.97 -23.70 -5.81
CA LEU A 56 13.83 -24.60 -5.70
C LEU A 56 13.70 -25.51 -6.95
N PRO A 57 13.64 -26.85 -6.78
CA PRO A 57 13.26 -27.77 -7.84
C PRO A 57 11.90 -27.40 -8.45
N LYS A 58 11.69 -27.68 -9.75
CA LYS A 58 10.46 -27.28 -10.46
C LYS A 58 9.19 -27.96 -9.92
N ASP A 59 9.37 -29.14 -9.34
CA ASP A 59 8.37 -29.98 -8.68
C ASP A 59 8.02 -29.48 -7.27
N ARG A 60 8.83 -28.60 -6.68
CA ARG A 60 8.46 -27.88 -5.47
C ARG A 60 7.68 -26.62 -5.85
N GLY A 61 6.82 -26.18 -4.92
CA GLY A 61 6.02 -24.97 -5.03
C GLY A 61 6.84 -23.71 -5.31
N THR A 62 6.16 -22.58 -5.33
CA THR A 62 6.75 -21.26 -5.57
C THR A 62 7.50 -20.70 -4.37
N GLY A 63 7.22 -21.19 -3.16
CA GLY A 63 7.75 -20.63 -1.92
C GLY A 63 6.81 -19.64 -1.23
N PHE A 64 5.60 -19.47 -1.76
CA PHE A 64 4.57 -18.56 -1.27
C PHE A 64 3.26 -19.28 -0.89
N GLU A 65 3.27 -20.61 -0.88
CA GLU A 65 2.15 -21.42 -0.41
C GLU A 65 2.02 -21.31 1.12
N GLU A 66 0.79 -21.33 1.66
CA GLU A 66 0.47 -21.09 3.08
C GLU A 66 1.27 -21.94 4.09
N PHE A 67 1.59 -23.18 3.72
CA PHE A 67 2.37 -24.11 4.56
C PHE A 67 3.77 -24.37 4.01
N PHE A 68 4.28 -23.48 3.16
CA PHE A 68 5.63 -23.62 2.64
C PHE A 68 6.64 -23.44 3.77
N ALA A 69 7.44 -24.49 4.00
CA ALA A 69 8.60 -24.44 4.86
C ALA A 69 9.86 -24.59 4.01
N ASP A 70 10.87 -23.78 4.32
CA ASP A 70 12.18 -23.97 3.70
C ASP A 70 12.73 -25.35 4.03
N PRO A 71 13.36 -26.04 3.05
CA PRO A 71 14.03 -27.29 3.34
C PRO A 71 15.14 -27.05 4.37
N PRO A 72 15.36 -28.00 5.29
CA PRO A 72 16.43 -27.88 6.28
C PRO A 72 17.77 -27.69 5.59
N MET A 73 18.56 -26.76 6.09
CA MET A 73 19.88 -26.46 5.57
C MET A 73 20.88 -27.55 5.98
N THR A 74 21.84 -27.86 5.11
CA THR A 74 22.93 -28.75 5.49
C THR A 74 23.91 -28.05 6.45
N PRO A 75 24.64 -28.79 7.32
CA PRO A 75 25.61 -28.17 8.23
C PRO A 75 26.68 -27.35 7.52
N ASP A 76 27.12 -27.78 6.34
CA ASP A 76 28.13 -27.06 5.55
C ASP A 76 27.57 -25.74 4.98
N GLU A 77 26.33 -25.74 4.50
CA GLU A 77 25.65 -24.52 4.04
C GLU A 77 25.39 -23.54 5.20
N ALA A 78 25.02 -24.05 6.38
CA ALA A 78 24.80 -23.22 7.57
C ALA A 78 26.10 -22.58 8.05
N LYS A 79 27.20 -23.33 7.96
CA LYS A 79 28.54 -22.84 8.25
C LYS A 79 29.00 -21.79 7.24
N GLU A 80 28.81 -22.03 5.93
CA GLU A 80 29.10 -21.04 4.87
C GLU A 80 28.30 -19.74 5.11
N GLU A 81 27.00 -19.85 5.42
CA GLU A 81 26.19 -18.66 5.69
C GLU A 81 26.66 -17.89 6.92
N THR A 82 26.97 -18.58 8.02
CA THR A 82 27.33 -17.94 9.29
C THR A 82 28.77 -17.40 9.29
N ASP A 83 29.71 -18.15 8.73
CA ASP A 83 31.15 -17.87 8.84
C ASP A 83 31.70 -17.07 7.65
N GLU A 84 30.99 -17.06 6.50
CA GLU A 84 31.50 -16.40 5.28
C GLU A 84 30.55 -15.32 4.73
N ILE A 85 29.25 -15.60 4.62
CA ILE A 85 28.32 -14.72 3.86
C ILE A 85 27.67 -13.66 4.74
N TYR A 86 27.23 -14.06 5.94
CA TYR A 86 26.59 -13.17 6.92
C TYR A 86 27.46 -12.96 8.15
N ALA A 87 28.76 -13.23 8.03
CA ALA A 87 29.70 -13.01 9.10
C ALA A 87 29.69 -11.53 9.54
N PRO A 88 29.82 -11.22 10.85
CA PRO A 88 29.72 -9.85 11.35
C PRO A 88 30.72 -8.86 10.75
N ASP A 89 31.87 -9.35 10.28
CA ASP A 89 32.94 -8.57 9.64
C ASP A 89 32.68 -8.26 8.15
N VAL A 90 31.72 -8.93 7.51
CA VAL A 90 31.24 -8.59 6.17
C VAL A 90 30.37 -7.32 6.25
N PRO A 91 30.56 -6.30 5.41
CA PRO A 91 29.72 -5.10 5.45
C PRO A 91 28.22 -5.39 5.27
N PHE A 92 27.35 -4.64 5.96
CA PHE A 92 25.89 -4.78 5.89
C PHE A 92 25.35 -4.82 4.46
N ALA A 93 25.81 -3.91 3.59
CA ALA A 93 25.40 -3.83 2.19
C ALA A 93 25.66 -5.15 1.44
N GLU A 94 26.81 -5.78 1.66
CA GLU A 94 27.18 -7.05 1.02
C GLU A 94 26.37 -8.23 1.55
N ARG A 95 26.14 -8.27 2.86
CA ARG A 95 25.26 -9.27 3.50
C ARG A 95 23.84 -9.19 2.94
N MET A 96 23.27 -7.99 2.89
CA MET A 96 21.90 -7.77 2.43
C MET A 96 21.75 -8.03 0.93
N GLN A 97 22.71 -7.62 0.10
CA GLN A 97 22.71 -7.91 -1.33
C GLN A 97 22.76 -9.43 -1.58
N SER A 98 23.62 -10.15 -0.84
CA SER A 98 23.71 -11.62 -0.90
C SER A 98 22.40 -12.29 -0.46
N CYS A 99 21.75 -11.76 0.58
CA CYS A 99 20.44 -12.21 1.04
C CYS A 99 19.38 -12.09 -0.04
N ILE A 100 19.24 -10.91 -0.67
CA ILE A 100 18.26 -10.68 -1.75
C ILE A 100 18.47 -11.68 -2.90
N GLN A 101 19.72 -11.88 -3.32
CA GLN A 101 20.05 -12.81 -4.41
C GLN A 101 19.72 -14.26 -4.03
N ARG A 102 20.06 -14.68 -2.81
CA ARG A 102 19.74 -16.03 -2.31
C ARG A 102 18.23 -16.20 -2.19
N PHE A 103 17.49 -15.23 -1.67
CA PHE A 103 16.04 -15.23 -1.60
C PHE A 103 15.41 -15.41 -2.99
N ARG A 104 15.83 -14.63 -4.00
CA ARG A 104 15.35 -14.77 -5.38
C ARG A 104 15.71 -16.11 -6.02
N SER A 105 16.79 -16.76 -5.59
CA SER A 105 17.12 -18.12 -6.03
C SER A 105 16.21 -19.17 -5.37
N ARG A 106 15.91 -18.98 -4.08
CA ARG A 106 15.10 -19.88 -3.23
C ARG A 106 13.61 -19.64 -3.34
N ARG A 107 13.15 -18.57 -4.00
CA ARG A 107 11.75 -18.25 -4.23
C ARG A 107 11.47 -18.07 -5.71
N ARG A 108 10.39 -18.66 -6.19
CA ARG A 108 9.94 -18.47 -7.57
C ARG A 108 8.94 -17.31 -7.60
N LEU A 109 9.46 -16.08 -7.59
CA LEU A 109 8.66 -14.87 -7.83
C LEU A 109 8.02 -14.97 -9.23
N GLN A 110 6.70 -14.92 -9.31
CA GLN A 110 5.91 -14.98 -10.56
C GLN A 110 4.87 -13.86 -10.56
N GLY A 111 4.44 -13.44 -11.75
CA GLY A 111 3.40 -12.43 -11.90
C GLY A 111 3.74 -11.12 -11.19
N SER A 112 2.75 -10.55 -10.51
CA SER A 112 2.84 -9.25 -9.83
C SER A 112 3.85 -9.23 -8.68
N ARG A 113 4.14 -10.37 -8.03
CA ARG A 113 5.16 -10.46 -6.96
C ARG A 113 6.54 -10.00 -7.38
N ILE A 114 6.89 -10.14 -8.67
CA ILE A 114 8.17 -9.66 -9.20
C ILE A 114 8.24 -8.12 -9.08
N LEU A 115 7.13 -7.45 -9.42
CA LEU A 115 7.01 -6.00 -9.35
C LEU A 115 6.95 -5.55 -7.89
N TYR A 116 6.08 -6.15 -7.07
CA TYR A 116 5.95 -5.80 -5.65
C TYR A 116 7.28 -5.89 -4.90
N PHE A 117 8.00 -7.00 -5.07
CA PHE A 117 9.30 -7.16 -4.41
C PHE A 117 10.33 -6.14 -4.92
N LYS A 118 10.36 -5.88 -6.23
CA LYS A 118 11.26 -4.89 -6.81
C LYS A 118 11.00 -3.47 -6.26
N GLU A 119 9.73 -3.08 -6.17
CA GLU A 119 9.35 -1.75 -5.71
C GLU A 119 9.59 -1.57 -4.21
N TYR A 120 9.36 -2.62 -3.41
CA TYR A 120 9.78 -2.65 -2.00
C TYR A 120 11.29 -2.44 -1.84
N LEU A 121 12.11 -3.17 -2.61
CA LEU A 121 13.57 -3.02 -2.57
C LEU A 121 14.02 -1.61 -3.00
N PHE A 122 13.41 -1.04 -4.04
CA PHE A 122 13.71 0.32 -4.49
C PHE A 122 13.47 1.36 -3.39
N LEU A 123 12.36 1.25 -2.65
CA LEU A 123 12.07 2.14 -1.52
C LEU A 123 13.05 1.96 -0.36
N GLY A 124 13.59 0.76 -0.18
CA GLY A 124 14.71 0.49 0.72
C GLY A 124 16.07 0.96 0.22
N GLY A 125 16.12 1.75 -0.86
CA GLY A 125 17.35 2.31 -1.40
C GLY A 125 18.17 1.33 -2.27
N VAL A 126 17.59 0.20 -2.69
CA VAL A 126 18.28 -0.78 -3.55
C VAL A 126 18.15 -0.41 -5.02
N ASP A 127 19.26 -0.39 -5.74
CA ASP A 127 19.25 -0.17 -7.18
C ASP A 127 18.82 -1.45 -7.91
N CYS A 128 17.58 -1.43 -8.41
CA CYS A 128 16.97 -2.53 -9.14
C CYS A 128 17.00 -2.30 -10.68
N ALA A 129 17.84 -1.38 -11.16
CA ALA A 129 17.97 -1.12 -12.59
C ALA A 129 18.60 -2.33 -13.32
N PRO A 130 18.13 -2.67 -14.54
CA PRO A 130 18.76 -3.71 -15.32
C PRO A 130 20.19 -3.28 -15.68
N ASN A 131 21.19 -4.05 -15.24
CA ASN A 131 22.60 -3.83 -15.54
C ASN A 131 22.83 -3.63 -17.05
N THR A 132 23.04 -2.39 -17.48
CA THR A 132 23.29 -2.02 -18.88
C THR A 132 24.69 -2.41 -19.36
N PHE A 133 25.59 -2.81 -18.45
CA PHE A 133 27.00 -3.14 -18.75
C PHE A 133 27.47 -4.53 -18.29
N GLY A 134 26.56 -5.41 -17.83
CA GLY A 134 26.88 -6.73 -17.27
C GLY A 134 27.03 -7.85 -18.31
N GLY A 135 27.74 -7.61 -19.40
CA GLY A 135 27.89 -8.56 -20.51
C GLY A 135 29.07 -9.52 -20.37
N LEU A 136 29.33 -10.11 -19.20
CA LEU A 136 30.34 -11.19 -19.10
C LEU A 136 29.90 -12.38 -19.94
N SER A 137 30.82 -12.90 -20.75
CA SER A 137 30.58 -14.09 -21.57
C SER A 137 30.32 -15.31 -20.69
N GLN A 138 29.61 -16.32 -21.22
CA GLN A 138 29.38 -17.58 -20.50
C GLN A 138 30.67 -18.34 -20.15
N GLN A 139 31.80 -17.99 -20.76
CA GLN A 139 33.11 -18.54 -20.43
C GLN A 139 33.70 -17.83 -19.21
N GLU A 140 33.72 -16.50 -19.19
CA GLU A 140 34.22 -15.72 -18.05
C GLU A 140 33.43 -15.99 -16.77
N LEU A 141 32.11 -16.18 -16.86
CA LEU A 141 31.30 -16.56 -15.71
C LEU A 141 31.67 -17.95 -15.15
N LYS A 142 32.18 -18.88 -15.97
CA LYS A 142 32.54 -20.23 -15.53
C LYS A 142 33.80 -20.27 -14.68
N ASP A 143 34.71 -19.34 -14.92
CA ASP A 143 36.00 -19.23 -14.24
C ASP A 143 35.88 -18.49 -12.90
N LEU A 144 34.77 -17.79 -12.67
CA LEU A 144 34.42 -17.16 -11.39
C LEU A 144 33.88 -18.18 -10.38
N THR A 145 34.21 -17.96 -9.11
CA THR A 145 33.59 -18.66 -7.97
C THR A 145 32.07 -18.44 -7.96
N PRO A 146 31.30 -19.32 -7.29
CA PRO A 146 29.85 -19.11 -7.15
C PRO A 146 29.49 -17.74 -6.55
N ALA A 147 30.30 -17.20 -5.64
CA ALA A 147 30.11 -15.87 -5.05
C ALA A 147 30.37 -14.74 -6.05
N GLU A 148 31.52 -14.77 -6.74
CA GLU A 148 31.88 -13.76 -7.75
C GLU A 148 30.90 -13.77 -8.94
N ARG A 149 30.42 -14.95 -9.36
CA ARG A 149 29.40 -15.06 -10.41
C ARG A 149 28.07 -14.43 -9.98
N ARG A 150 27.68 -14.58 -8.71
CA ARG A 150 26.46 -13.99 -8.15
C ARG A 150 26.58 -12.46 -8.13
N GLN A 151 27.71 -11.94 -7.67
CA GLN A 151 27.99 -10.50 -7.67
C GLN A 151 27.99 -9.91 -9.08
N ALA A 152 28.65 -10.58 -10.04
CA ALA A 152 28.73 -10.11 -11.42
C ALA A 152 27.40 -10.20 -12.20
N THR A 153 26.41 -10.96 -11.70
CA THR A 153 25.08 -11.09 -12.29
C THR A 153 23.97 -10.47 -11.42
N ALA A 154 24.36 -9.72 -10.38
CA ALA A 154 23.45 -9.02 -9.49
C ALA A 154 22.51 -8.12 -10.30
N LYS A 155 21.21 -8.24 -10.02
CA LYS A 155 20.16 -7.37 -10.59
C LYS A 155 19.67 -6.31 -9.60
N ASP A 156 19.99 -6.54 -8.33
CA ASP A 156 19.61 -5.72 -7.19
C ASP A 156 20.94 -5.38 -6.52
N VAL A 157 21.37 -4.13 -6.62
CA VAL A 157 22.68 -3.64 -6.13
C VAL A 157 22.45 -2.74 -4.93
N ILE A 158 23.19 -3.01 -3.85
CA ILE A 158 23.24 -2.14 -2.67
C ILE A 158 24.61 -1.50 -2.68
N TRP A 159 24.65 -0.17 -2.79
CA TRP A 159 25.91 0.54 -2.89
C TRP A 159 26.55 0.67 -1.51
N ALA A 160 27.87 0.46 -1.46
CA ALA A 160 28.70 0.67 -0.28
C ALA A 160 29.66 1.86 -0.47
N SER A 161 29.39 2.67 -1.49
CA SER A 161 30.15 3.89 -1.79
C SER A 161 29.25 4.90 -2.51
N SER A 162 29.68 6.16 -2.51
CA SER A 162 28.98 7.28 -3.18
C SER A 162 28.94 7.19 -4.72
N ALA A 163 29.39 6.08 -5.32
CA ALA A 163 29.40 5.88 -6.76
C ALA A 163 28.00 5.93 -7.41
N ALA A 164 26.94 5.67 -6.64
CA ALA A 164 25.54 5.79 -7.07
C ALA A 164 24.91 7.17 -6.82
N GLY A 165 25.72 8.13 -6.36
CA GLY A 165 25.23 9.41 -5.85
C GLY A 165 24.39 9.23 -4.59
N ASP A 166 23.45 10.15 -4.40
CA ASP A 166 22.58 10.22 -3.22
C ASP A 166 21.22 9.53 -3.45
N ARG A 167 21.00 8.93 -4.63
CA ARG A 167 19.71 8.33 -5.02
C ARG A 167 19.42 6.98 -4.37
N PHE A 168 20.46 6.23 -4.07
CA PHE A 168 20.38 4.88 -3.52
C PHE A 168 21.19 4.80 -2.24
N TYR A 169 20.88 3.81 -1.40
CA TYR A 169 21.65 3.55 -0.20
C TYR A 169 23.12 3.35 -0.57
N ASN A 170 24.00 4.11 0.07
CA ASN A 170 25.43 4.15 -0.22
C ASN A 170 26.32 3.92 1.01
N GLY A 171 25.71 3.61 2.17
CA GLY A 171 26.41 3.44 3.45
C GLY A 171 26.76 4.74 4.17
N ASP A 172 26.34 5.91 3.67
CA ASP A 172 26.51 7.20 4.33
C ASP A 172 25.44 7.38 5.42
N GLU A 173 25.84 7.19 6.69
CA GLU A 173 24.97 7.31 7.87
C GLU A 173 24.43 8.73 8.11
N GLU A 174 25.00 9.76 7.48
CA GLU A 174 24.47 11.13 7.59
C GLU A 174 23.22 11.33 6.71
N LYS A 175 23.12 10.61 5.60
CA LYS A 175 22.05 10.74 4.61
C LYS A 175 21.06 9.58 4.62
N TRP A 176 21.50 8.41 5.07
CA TRP A 176 20.75 7.18 5.05
C TRP A 176 20.71 6.52 6.42
N SER A 177 19.53 6.05 6.80
CA SER A 177 19.32 5.12 7.90
C SER A 177 18.77 3.79 7.37
N VAL A 178 19.05 2.71 8.08
CA VAL A 178 18.42 1.40 7.82
C VAL A 178 17.14 1.36 8.67
N ASP A 179 15.99 1.28 8.00
CA ASP A 179 14.66 1.26 8.62
C ASP A 179 13.73 0.30 7.86
N PHE A 180 13.77 -0.98 8.20
CA PHE A 180 12.92 -2.01 7.61
C PHE A 180 11.44 -1.75 7.89
N ALA A 181 11.11 -1.27 9.09
CA ALA A 181 9.73 -1.05 9.50
C ALA A 181 9.10 0.12 8.74
N GLY A 182 9.81 1.25 8.65
CA GLY A 182 9.40 2.41 7.86
C GLY A 182 9.30 2.11 6.37
N VAL A 183 10.25 1.35 5.80
CA VAL A 183 10.19 0.94 4.38
C VAL A 183 8.99 0.04 4.12
N ALA A 184 8.70 -0.93 4.99
CA ALA A 184 7.52 -1.79 4.86
C ALA A 184 6.23 -0.98 4.98
N ALA A 185 6.14 -0.11 5.99
CA ALA A 185 5.01 0.78 6.23
C ALA A 185 4.70 1.67 5.02
N GLY A 186 5.71 2.39 4.50
CA GLY A 186 5.52 3.25 3.34
C GLY A 186 5.26 2.51 2.04
N PHE A 187 5.89 1.35 1.83
CA PHE A 187 5.56 0.50 0.69
C PHE A 187 4.09 0.08 0.72
N PHE A 188 3.57 -0.38 1.86
CA PHE A 188 2.18 -0.83 1.97
C PHE A 188 1.18 0.32 1.89
N ALA A 189 1.49 1.47 2.47
CA ALA A 189 0.58 2.60 2.59
C ALA A 189 0.50 3.47 1.33
N VAL A 190 1.55 3.49 0.49
CA VAL A 190 1.64 4.37 -0.67
C VAL A 190 1.84 3.57 -1.96
N THR A 191 3.00 2.95 -2.14
CA THR A 191 3.35 2.31 -3.41
C THR A 191 2.45 1.13 -3.76
N LEU A 192 2.23 0.22 -2.81
CA LEU A 192 1.46 -0.99 -3.07
C LEU A 192 0.00 -0.66 -3.36
N VAL A 193 -0.56 0.35 -2.71
CA VAL A 193 -1.90 0.89 -2.98
C VAL A 193 -2.04 1.29 -4.45
N HIS A 194 -1.08 2.05 -4.97
CA HIS A 194 -1.06 2.45 -6.39
C HIS A 194 -0.89 1.26 -7.33
N LEU A 195 0.03 0.33 -7.02
CA LEU A 195 0.30 -0.84 -7.88
C LEU A 195 -0.89 -1.82 -7.98
N THR A 196 -1.74 -1.83 -6.96
CA THR A 196 -2.88 -2.74 -6.85
C THR A 196 -4.22 -2.08 -7.14
N SER A 197 -4.23 -0.76 -7.37
CA SER A 197 -5.47 0.05 -7.40
C SER A 197 -6.33 -0.19 -6.16
N SER A 198 -5.67 -0.36 -5.01
CA SER A 198 -6.29 -0.69 -3.72
C SER A 198 -7.02 -2.04 -3.66
N GLU A 199 -6.92 -2.92 -4.65
CA GLU A 199 -7.64 -4.21 -4.63
C GLU A 199 -7.14 -5.13 -3.51
N LEU A 200 -8.06 -5.70 -2.73
CA LEU A 200 -7.75 -6.49 -1.53
C LEU A 200 -6.82 -7.68 -1.82
N GLY A 201 -7.14 -8.51 -2.82
CA GLY A 201 -6.36 -9.70 -3.15
C GLY A 201 -4.90 -9.38 -3.51
N PRO A 202 -4.67 -8.49 -4.48
CA PRO A 202 -3.33 -8.00 -4.82
C PRO A 202 -2.59 -7.30 -3.66
N MET A 203 -3.28 -6.54 -2.81
CA MET A 203 -2.68 -5.95 -1.60
C MET A 203 -2.13 -7.03 -0.65
N LEU A 204 -2.94 -8.04 -0.32
CA LEU A 204 -2.50 -9.16 0.53
C LEU A 204 -1.36 -9.98 -0.12
N GLU A 205 -1.38 -10.11 -1.45
CA GLU A 205 -0.28 -10.72 -2.21
C GLU A 205 1.03 -9.92 -2.09
N GLY A 206 0.97 -8.59 -2.15
CA GLY A 206 2.12 -7.71 -1.95
C GLY A 206 2.67 -7.77 -0.52
N ILE A 207 1.79 -7.68 0.49
CA ILE A 207 2.17 -7.76 1.91
C ILE A 207 2.84 -9.09 2.22
N SER A 208 2.22 -10.21 1.83
CA SER A 208 2.79 -11.55 2.04
C SER A 208 4.13 -11.77 1.32
N THR A 209 4.38 -11.06 0.21
CA THR A 209 5.67 -11.11 -0.50
C THR A 209 6.78 -10.50 0.34
N VAL A 210 6.53 -9.34 0.96
CA VAL A 210 7.49 -8.66 1.84
C VAL A 210 7.66 -9.44 3.15
N GLU A 211 6.57 -9.92 3.75
CA GLU A 211 6.61 -10.75 4.97
C GLU A 211 7.46 -12.02 4.77
N ASN A 212 7.34 -12.69 3.62
CA ASN A 212 8.14 -13.88 3.30
C ASN A 212 9.65 -13.54 3.20
N PHE A 213 9.98 -12.36 2.66
CA PHE A 213 11.36 -11.89 2.59
C PHE A 213 11.92 -11.53 3.96
N LEU A 214 11.19 -10.76 4.77
CA LEU A 214 11.63 -10.39 6.13
C LEU A 214 11.80 -11.63 7.03
N ARG A 215 10.90 -12.62 6.91
CA ARG A 215 11.07 -13.92 7.58
C ARG A 215 12.34 -14.63 7.16
N TYR A 216 12.68 -14.56 5.87
CA TYR A 216 13.93 -15.11 5.35
C TYR A 216 15.15 -14.37 5.93
N VAL A 217 15.11 -13.04 6.03
CA VAL A 217 16.17 -12.23 6.67
C VAL A 217 16.42 -12.70 8.11
N LEU A 218 15.36 -12.88 8.91
CA LEU A 218 15.46 -13.34 10.30
C LEU A 218 15.96 -14.79 10.40
N GLN A 219 15.40 -15.69 9.61
CA GLN A 219 15.75 -17.12 9.64
C GLN A 219 17.23 -17.36 9.35
N HIS A 220 17.82 -16.52 8.50
CA HIS A 220 19.21 -16.62 8.06
C HIS A 220 20.17 -15.71 8.84
N ASN A 221 19.69 -15.01 9.87
CA ASN A 221 20.48 -14.10 10.71
C ASN A 221 21.36 -13.13 9.90
N VAL A 222 20.78 -12.51 8.88
CA VAL A 222 21.53 -11.73 7.87
C VAL A 222 22.14 -10.45 8.44
N CYS A 223 21.42 -9.79 9.34
CA CYS A 223 21.79 -8.51 9.94
C CYS A 223 21.32 -8.46 11.41
N PRO A 224 21.99 -9.20 12.31
CA PRO A 224 21.60 -9.25 13.73
C PRO A 224 21.58 -7.88 14.40
N GLU A 225 22.39 -6.94 13.92
CA GLU A 225 22.40 -5.54 14.39
C GLU A 225 21.09 -4.79 14.15
N TYR A 226 20.23 -5.27 13.23
CA TYR A 226 18.91 -4.70 12.93
C TYR A 226 17.76 -5.70 13.21
N GLU A 227 18.01 -6.76 14.00
CA GLU A 227 17.03 -7.82 14.24
C GLU A 227 15.69 -7.29 14.79
N ASP A 228 15.74 -6.36 15.74
CA ASP A 228 14.54 -5.78 16.34
C ASP A 228 13.72 -4.96 15.34
N ASP A 229 14.37 -4.27 14.42
CA ASP A 229 13.71 -3.50 13.37
C ASP A 229 13.10 -4.41 12.28
N VAL A 230 13.78 -5.50 11.92
CA VAL A 230 13.20 -6.53 11.02
C VAL A 230 11.98 -7.19 11.68
N LYS A 231 11.99 -7.42 13.00
CA LYS A 231 10.80 -7.89 13.74
C LYS A 231 9.69 -6.85 13.77
N ALA A 232 10.01 -5.57 13.93
CA ALA A 232 9.03 -4.48 13.84
C ALA A 232 8.39 -4.44 12.44
N ALA A 233 9.17 -4.60 11.37
CA ALA A 233 8.68 -4.70 10.00
C ALA A 233 7.76 -5.91 9.78
N MET A 234 8.03 -7.05 10.42
CA MET A 234 7.12 -8.21 10.42
C MET A 234 5.79 -7.89 11.09
N GLU A 235 5.79 -7.15 12.21
CA GLU A 235 4.55 -6.71 12.85
C GLU A 235 3.79 -5.71 11.96
N VAL A 236 4.49 -4.81 11.25
CA VAL A 236 3.86 -3.93 10.25
C VAL A 236 3.18 -4.73 9.14
N CYS A 237 3.79 -5.82 8.65
CA CYS A 237 3.15 -6.71 7.66
C CYS A 237 1.83 -7.29 8.20
N LYS A 238 1.83 -7.73 9.46
CA LYS A 238 0.65 -8.28 10.11
C LYS A 238 -0.44 -7.22 10.32
N ILE A 239 -0.08 -6.06 10.87
CA ILE A 239 -1.00 -4.93 11.03
C ILE A 239 -1.60 -4.53 9.68
N ALA A 240 -0.79 -4.41 8.63
CA ALA A 240 -1.29 -4.06 7.30
C ALA A 240 -2.26 -5.10 6.74
N ALA A 241 -1.97 -6.39 6.90
CA ALA A 241 -2.86 -7.47 6.45
C ALA A 241 -4.20 -7.51 7.21
N GLU A 242 -4.18 -7.20 8.51
CA GLU A 242 -5.37 -7.15 9.36
C GLU A 242 -6.17 -5.85 9.15
N GLU A 243 -5.50 -4.70 9.08
CA GLU A 243 -6.12 -3.38 8.97
C GLU A 243 -6.74 -3.13 7.61
N TRP A 244 -6.05 -3.51 6.53
CA TRP A 244 -6.43 -3.09 5.18
C TRP A 244 -7.89 -3.42 4.81
N PRO A 245 -8.41 -4.64 5.02
CA PRO A 245 -9.81 -4.94 4.77
C PRO A 245 -10.76 -4.04 5.57
N MET A 246 -10.47 -3.82 6.87
CA MET A 246 -11.28 -2.96 7.73
C MET A 246 -11.24 -1.51 7.26
N PHE A 247 -10.07 -1.05 6.84
CA PHE A 247 -9.86 0.30 6.31
C PHE A 247 -10.64 0.53 5.01
N GLN A 248 -10.66 -0.43 4.08
CA GLN A 248 -11.47 -0.32 2.86
C GLN A 248 -12.96 -0.23 3.15
N GLU A 249 -13.45 -1.08 4.07
CA GLU A 249 -14.84 -1.02 4.49
C GLU A 249 -15.17 0.29 5.21
N LEU A 250 -14.23 0.84 6.00
CA LEU A 250 -14.37 2.14 6.64
C LEU A 250 -14.50 3.25 5.60
N CYS A 251 -13.60 3.32 4.62
CA CYS A 251 -13.63 4.32 3.55
C CYS A 251 -14.94 4.26 2.76
N ALA A 252 -15.45 3.07 2.44
CA ALA A 252 -16.72 2.92 1.74
C ALA A 252 -17.95 3.31 2.60
N ALA A 253 -17.84 3.26 3.93
CA ALA A 253 -18.94 3.50 4.86
C ALA A 253 -18.93 4.90 5.48
N LEU A 254 -17.79 5.60 5.49
CA LEU A 254 -17.69 6.98 5.91
C LEU A 254 -18.55 7.89 5.02
N PRO A 255 -19.26 8.88 5.57
CA PRO A 255 -19.18 9.39 6.95
C PRO A 255 -20.06 8.66 7.97
N GLY A 256 -20.84 7.67 7.54
CA GLY A 256 -21.90 7.05 8.35
C GLY A 256 -23.17 7.91 8.40
N GLN A 257 -24.20 7.38 9.05
CA GLN A 257 -25.50 8.02 9.18
C GLN A 257 -25.45 9.25 10.09
N PHE A 258 -24.69 9.19 11.20
CA PHE A 258 -24.66 10.29 12.15
C PHE A 258 -24.04 11.57 11.57
N ASN A 259 -22.82 11.49 11.05
CA ASN A 259 -22.13 12.66 10.49
C ASN A 259 -22.83 13.15 9.21
N LEU A 260 -23.38 12.25 8.39
CA LEU A 260 -24.24 12.63 7.26
C LEU A 260 -25.46 13.45 7.72
N ALA A 261 -26.16 12.98 8.76
CA ALA A 261 -27.33 13.66 9.28
C ALA A 261 -26.98 15.05 9.83
N ALA A 262 -25.88 15.15 10.58
CA ALA A 262 -25.39 16.42 11.12
C ALA A 262 -25.05 17.41 9.98
N ALA A 263 -24.31 16.96 8.96
CA ALA A 263 -23.99 17.77 7.80
C ALA A 263 -25.25 18.24 7.04
N GLU A 264 -26.23 17.38 6.79
CA GLU A 264 -27.48 17.76 6.11
C GLU A 264 -28.36 18.73 6.91
N LEU A 265 -28.33 18.66 8.25
CA LEU A 265 -29.13 19.54 9.11
C LEU A 265 -28.51 20.92 9.29
N TYR A 266 -27.18 21.00 9.37
CA TYR A 266 -26.49 22.23 9.78
C TYR A 266 -25.66 22.87 8.67
N CYS A 267 -25.29 22.13 7.62
CA CYS A 267 -24.52 22.62 6.47
C CYS A 267 -25.25 22.41 5.12
N PRO A 268 -26.53 22.76 4.96
CA PRO A 268 -27.36 22.34 3.82
C PRO A 268 -26.89 22.90 2.46
N GLU A 269 -26.19 24.04 2.44
CA GLU A 269 -25.64 24.64 1.21
C GLU A 269 -24.40 23.89 0.71
N ASP A 270 -23.68 23.22 1.62
CA ASP A 270 -22.41 22.54 1.36
C ASP A 270 -22.54 21.02 1.25
N VAL A 271 -23.72 20.44 1.52
CA VAL A 271 -24.01 19.03 1.19
C VAL A 271 -24.30 18.88 -0.31
N SER A 272 -23.39 19.41 -1.13
CA SER A 272 -23.32 18.99 -2.52
C SER A 272 -22.96 17.50 -2.54
N LYS A 273 -23.35 16.78 -3.59
CA LYS A 273 -22.94 15.38 -3.82
C LYS A 273 -21.41 15.17 -3.81
N GLN A 274 -20.61 16.24 -3.76
CA GLN A 274 -19.16 16.25 -3.85
C GLN A 274 -18.47 16.10 -2.47
N SER A 275 -19.10 16.49 -1.36
CA SER A 275 -18.43 16.54 -0.04
C SER A 275 -18.02 15.16 0.49
N TRP A 276 -18.57 14.09 -0.11
CA TRP A 276 -18.23 12.70 0.17
C TRP A 276 -17.89 11.92 -1.11
N SER A 277 -17.70 12.58 -2.27
CA SER A 277 -17.62 11.89 -3.57
C SER A 277 -16.35 11.08 -3.81
N PHE A 278 -15.29 11.31 -3.04
CA PHE A 278 -14.06 10.51 -3.12
C PHE A 278 -14.17 9.20 -2.32
N LEU A 279 -15.22 9.05 -1.51
CA LEU A 279 -15.57 7.83 -0.81
C LEU A 279 -16.66 7.11 -1.61
N ASP A 280 -16.62 5.78 -1.69
CA ASP A 280 -17.66 4.95 -2.35
C ASP A 280 -19.02 4.98 -1.61
N PHE A 281 -19.22 5.96 -0.74
CA PHE A 281 -20.36 6.12 0.11
C PHE A 281 -21.63 6.43 -0.66
N LYS A 282 -22.69 5.71 -0.33
CA LYS A 282 -24.02 5.90 -0.90
C LYS A 282 -24.97 6.32 0.20
N ARG A 283 -25.52 7.53 0.06
CA ARG A 283 -26.61 8.02 0.90
C ARG A 283 -27.77 6.99 0.91
N PRO A 284 -28.24 6.52 2.08
CA PRO A 284 -29.32 5.54 2.12
C PRO A 284 -30.63 6.07 1.50
N GLU A 285 -31.36 5.18 0.84
CA GLU A 285 -32.69 5.52 0.30
C GLU A 285 -33.68 5.81 1.44
N GLY A 286 -34.48 6.87 1.29
CA GLY A 286 -35.44 7.28 2.32
C GLY A 286 -34.82 7.79 3.62
N PHE A 287 -33.52 8.11 3.63
CA PHE A 287 -32.83 8.64 4.80
C PHE A 287 -33.43 9.96 5.30
N ASP A 288 -33.79 9.98 6.58
CA ASP A 288 -34.30 11.14 7.33
C ASP A 288 -33.22 11.65 8.31
N PRO A 289 -32.53 12.75 7.98
CA PRO A 289 -31.47 13.34 8.80
C PRO A 289 -31.97 13.76 10.18
N THR A 290 -33.19 14.29 10.27
CA THR A 290 -33.76 14.78 11.53
C THR A 290 -33.92 13.62 12.48
N SER A 291 -34.54 12.54 12.00
CA SER A 291 -34.75 11.34 12.82
C SER A 291 -33.43 10.69 13.23
N ALA A 292 -32.47 10.54 12.31
CA ALA A 292 -31.17 9.91 12.59
C ALA A 292 -30.36 10.71 13.63
N PHE A 293 -30.20 12.01 13.44
CA PHE A 293 -29.41 12.86 14.33
C PHE A 293 -30.01 12.94 15.75
N PHE A 294 -31.31 13.27 15.86
CA PHE A 294 -31.93 13.43 17.17
C PHE A 294 -32.13 12.11 17.90
N THR A 295 -32.31 10.98 17.20
CA THR A 295 -32.29 9.65 17.82
C THR A 295 -30.93 9.34 18.39
N ALA A 296 -29.88 9.50 17.57
CA ALA A 296 -28.52 9.22 18.00
C ALA A 296 -28.21 10.00 19.27
N PHE A 297 -28.47 11.30 19.22
CA PHE A 297 -28.30 12.21 20.33
C PHE A 297 -29.11 11.86 21.58
N ALA A 298 -30.39 11.52 21.46
CA ALA A 298 -31.22 11.17 22.61
C ALA A 298 -30.81 9.88 23.30
N LEU A 299 -30.10 8.99 22.59
CA LEU A 299 -29.67 7.69 23.09
C LEU A 299 -28.17 7.61 23.41
N MET A 300 -27.39 8.62 23.02
CA MET A 300 -25.98 8.74 23.39
C MET A 300 -25.85 8.92 24.92
N ASP A 301 -24.81 8.31 25.50
CA ASP A 301 -24.49 8.47 26.92
C ASP A 301 -23.70 9.76 27.16
N GLU A 302 -24.40 10.89 26.95
CA GLU A 302 -23.88 12.27 27.02
C GLU A 302 -24.90 13.22 27.66
N PRO A 303 -25.15 13.15 28.98
CA PRO A 303 -26.24 13.90 29.63
C PRO A 303 -26.05 15.43 29.59
N GLU A 304 -24.81 15.92 29.70
CA GLU A 304 -24.52 17.36 29.64
C GLU A 304 -24.69 17.93 28.22
N LEU A 305 -24.30 17.15 27.22
CA LEU A 305 -24.57 17.48 25.83
C LEU A 305 -26.08 17.44 25.56
N PHE A 306 -26.77 16.48 26.18
CA PHE A 306 -28.22 16.33 26.10
C PHE A 306 -28.98 17.58 26.57
N GLU A 307 -28.61 18.07 27.74
CA GLU A 307 -29.20 19.28 28.31
C GLU A 307 -28.95 20.50 27.40
N ARG A 308 -27.72 20.70 26.94
CA ARG A 308 -27.37 21.86 26.09
C ARG A 308 -28.14 21.87 24.77
N LEU A 309 -28.21 20.73 24.08
CA LEU A 309 -28.84 20.61 22.76
C LEU A 309 -30.38 20.64 22.81
N THR A 310 -31.01 20.40 23.96
CA THR A 310 -32.48 20.47 24.12
C THR A 310 -32.99 21.87 24.49
N THR A 311 -32.13 22.75 24.99
CA THR A 311 -32.54 24.11 25.43
C THR A 311 -32.83 25.07 24.28
N LYS A 312 -32.17 24.90 23.13
CA LYS A 312 -32.34 25.76 21.95
C LYS A 312 -32.00 24.99 20.68
N LYS A 313 -32.46 25.50 19.54
CA LYS A 313 -32.02 24.98 18.23
C LYS A 313 -30.52 25.29 18.07
N PRO A 314 -29.65 24.28 17.93
CA PRO A 314 -28.21 24.49 17.84
C PRO A 314 -27.81 25.19 16.55
N THR A 315 -26.72 25.94 16.57
CA THR A 315 -26.13 26.60 15.40
C THR A 315 -24.62 26.38 15.35
N ILE A 316 -24.04 26.35 14.16
CA ILE A 316 -22.59 26.26 13.98
C ILE A 316 -21.93 27.53 14.52
N THR A 317 -20.94 27.35 15.39
CA THR A 317 -20.10 28.44 15.93
C THR A 317 -18.75 28.51 15.26
N ARG A 318 -18.20 27.36 14.86
CA ARG A 318 -16.87 27.24 14.27
C ARG A 318 -16.87 26.19 13.18
N GLU A 319 -16.09 26.45 12.14
CA GLU A 319 -15.71 25.50 11.10
C GLU A 319 -14.20 25.63 10.90
N PHE A 320 -13.50 24.50 10.85
CA PHE A 320 -12.06 24.47 10.69
C PHE A 320 -11.60 23.16 10.05
N THR A 321 -10.48 23.23 9.34
CA THR A 321 -9.77 22.07 8.79
C THR A 321 -8.66 21.67 9.76
N CYS A 322 -8.52 20.37 10.01
CA CYS A 322 -7.45 19.85 10.83
C CYS A 322 -7.10 18.41 10.46
N THR A 323 -5.90 17.98 10.84
CA THR A 323 -5.48 16.59 10.74
C THR A 323 -5.66 15.91 12.09
N LEU A 324 -6.47 14.86 12.09
CA LEU A 324 -6.86 14.10 13.27
C LEU A 324 -6.11 12.76 13.30
N GLU A 325 -5.37 12.47 14.36
CA GLU A 325 -4.84 11.13 14.64
C GLU A 325 -5.71 10.44 15.68
N LEU A 326 -6.23 9.26 15.35
CA LEU A 326 -7.09 8.49 16.24
C LEU A 326 -6.27 7.92 17.41
N VAL A 327 -6.72 8.22 18.63
CA VAL A 327 -6.14 7.69 19.86
C VAL A 327 -6.91 6.48 20.35
N GLN A 328 -8.25 6.59 20.42
CA GLN A 328 -9.09 5.56 21.01
C GLN A 328 -10.55 5.65 20.53
N THR A 329 -11.23 4.50 20.48
CA THR A 329 -12.66 4.40 20.22
C THR A 329 -13.42 3.88 21.44
N PHE A 330 -14.65 4.36 21.60
CA PHE A 330 -15.59 3.99 22.64
C PHE A 330 -16.91 3.59 21.99
N ARG A 331 -17.09 2.28 21.79
CA ARG A 331 -18.32 1.73 21.20
C ARG A 331 -19.48 1.83 22.20
N PRO A 332 -20.73 2.06 21.74
CA PRO A 332 -21.90 2.07 22.60
C PRO A 332 -22.07 0.73 23.32
N SER A 333 -22.58 0.77 24.55
CA SER A 333 -22.86 -0.44 25.33
C SER A 333 -23.99 -1.26 24.72
N ASP A 334 -24.03 -2.56 25.02
CA ASP A 334 -25.08 -3.47 24.55
C ASP A 334 -26.50 -2.97 24.86
N ASP A 335 -26.68 -2.27 25.98
CA ASP A 335 -27.98 -1.73 26.37
C ASP A 335 -28.38 -0.53 25.52
N ILE A 336 -27.43 0.34 25.14
CA ILE A 336 -27.68 1.40 24.16
C ILE A 336 -28.01 0.78 22.81
N VAL A 337 -27.22 -0.19 22.34
CA VAL A 337 -27.48 -0.89 21.07
C VAL A 337 -28.87 -1.53 21.04
N LYS A 338 -29.33 -2.14 22.14
CA LYS A 338 -30.70 -2.67 22.27
C LYS A 338 -31.75 -1.57 22.16
N ARG A 339 -31.54 -0.40 22.79
CA ARG A 339 -32.47 0.74 22.71
C ARG A 339 -32.66 1.22 21.27
N PHE A 340 -31.57 1.37 20.52
CA PHE A 340 -31.62 1.71 19.10
C PHE A 340 -32.44 0.68 18.30
N LYS A 341 -32.21 -0.63 18.53
CA LYS A 341 -32.96 -1.70 17.85
C LYS A 341 -34.45 -1.74 18.20
N SER A 342 -34.83 -1.26 19.38
CA SER A 342 -36.21 -1.23 19.86
C SER A 342 -36.97 0.05 19.50
N LEU A 343 -36.34 1.00 18.81
CA LEU A 343 -36.92 2.31 18.56
C LEU A 343 -38.09 2.23 17.58
N VAL A 344 -39.19 2.88 17.95
CA VAL A 344 -40.37 3.05 17.10
C VAL A 344 -40.67 4.54 17.00
N ILE A 345 -40.68 5.06 15.77
CA ILE A 345 -41.01 6.46 15.47
C ILE A 345 -42.23 6.47 14.55
N ASN A 346 -43.29 7.15 14.95
CA ASN A 346 -44.56 7.24 14.21
C ASN A 346 -45.12 5.86 13.80
N ASP A 347 -45.19 4.94 14.78
CA ASP A 347 -45.67 3.55 14.63
C ASP A 347 -44.87 2.68 13.64
N LYS A 348 -43.67 3.12 13.25
CA LYS A 348 -42.73 2.37 12.40
C LYS A 348 -41.44 2.12 13.13
N ALA A 349 -40.88 0.92 12.97
CA ALA A 349 -39.54 0.62 13.44
C ALA A 349 -38.54 1.59 12.78
N ALA A 350 -37.75 2.26 13.59
CA ALA A 350 -36.73 3.19 13.14
C ALA A 350 -35.36 2.52 13.23
N TYR A 351 -34.72 2.31 12.08
CA TYR A 351 -33.45 1.61 11.97
C TYR A 351 -32.30 2.61 11.86
N HIS A 352 -31.93 3.22 12.98
CA HIS A 352 -30.79 4.13 13.07
C HIS A 352 -29.55 3.42 13.60
N ALA A 353 -28.37 3.82 13.13
CA ALA A 353 -27.11 3.28 13.62
C ALA A 353 -26.85 3.72 15.07
N PRO A 354 -26.50 2.80 15.99
CA PRO A 354 -25.97 3.16 17.31
C PRO A 354 -24.73 4.03 17.16
N VAL A 355 -24.55 5.03 18.03
CA VAL A 355 -23.43 5.98 17.96
C VAL A 355 -22.56 5.85 19.21
N GLY A 356 -21.24 5.86 18.99
CA GLY A 356 -20.22 5.94 20.03
C GLY A 356 -19.31 7.14 19.83
N LYS A 357 -18.14 7.10 20.47
CA LYS A 357 -17.19 8.22 20.52
C LYS A 357 -15.82 7.78 20.03
N ALA A 358 -15.09 8.69 19.41
CA ALA A 358 -13.68 8.53 19.08
C ALA A 358 -12.90 9.75 19.55
N ILE A 359 -11.73 9.51 20.13
CA ILE A 359 -10.83 10.52 20.67
C ILE A 359 -9.66 10.69 19.72
N PHE A 360 -9.39 11.93 19.34
CA PHE A 360 -8.33 12.31 18.43
C PHE A 360 -7.38 13.29 19.09
N LYS A 361 -6.14 13.31 18.63
CA LYS A 361 -5.15 14.36 18.89
C LYS A 361 -4.72 14.97 17.56
N GLN A 362 -3.88 16.01 17.60
CA GLN A 362 -3.26 16.54 16.39
C GLN A 362 -2.43 15.46 15.69
N GLY A 363 -2.73 15.22 14.42
CA GLY A 363 -1.99 14.31 13.55
C GLY A 363 -1.21 15.05 12.47
N VAL A 364 -0.39 14.29 11.74
CA VAL A 364 0.30 14.76 10.53
C VAL A 364 0.22 13.67 9.46
N ILE A 365 -0.17 14.05 8.25
CA ILE A 365 -0.11 13.20 7.06
C ILE A 365 0.93 13.85 6.15
N GLU A 366 2.10 13.23 6.07
CA GLU A 366 3.19 13.66 5.19
C GLU A 366 2.91 13.25 3.74
N ASP A 367 3.36 14.05 2.78
CA ASP A 367 3.25 13.77 1.35
C ASP A 367 4.45 14.36 0.58
N ASP A 368 4.36 14.41 -0.75
CA ASP A 368 5.38 14.97 -1.63
C ASP A 368 5.45 16.51 -1.63
N TRP A 369 4.62 17.18 -0.80
CA TRP A 369 4.54 18.64 -0.72
C TRP A 369 5.01 19.15 0.63
N GLU A 370 5.79 20.24 0.60
CA GLU A 370 6.09 20.98 1.83
C GLU A 370 4.87 21.81 2.24
N ARG A 371 4.04 21.23 3.12
CA ARG A 371 2.86 21.90 3.67
C ARG A 371 3.23 22.69 4.92
N GLN A 372 2.59 23.85 5.12
CA GLN A 372 2.65 24.48 6.43
C GLN A 372 1.89 23.62 7.44
N PRO A 373 2.42 23.40 8.65
CA PRO A 373 1.72 22.64 9.67
C PRO A 373 0.35 23.27 9.95
N THR A 374 -0.72 22.49 9.79
CA THR A 374 -2.05 22.94 10.18
C THR A 374 -2.09 23.08 11.69
N GLU A 375 -2.28 24.31 12.18
CA GLU A 375 -2.40 24.58 13.60
C GLU A 375 -3.58 23.81 14.20
N TRP A 376 -3.38 23.27 15.40
CA TRP A 376 -4.46 22.60 16.10
C TRP A 376 -5.55 23.62 16.46
N PRO A 377 -6.81 23.39 16.04
CA PRO A 377 -7.82 24.43 16.05
C PRO A 377 -8.42 24.70 17.44
N THR A 378 -8.04 23.93 18.45
CA THR A 378 -8.61 24.01 19.81
C THR A 378 -7.51 24.15 20.85
N ASP A 379 -7.83 24.77 21.98
CA ASP A 379 -6.94 24.79 23.15
C ASP A 379 -6.90 23.43 23.88
N GLU A 380 -7.85 22.54 23.56
CA GLU A 380 -7.90 21.16 24.07
C GLU A 380 -6.83 20.31 23.38
N GLU A 381 -6.06 19.51 24.13
CA GLU A 381 -5.08 18.57 23.54
C GLU A 381 -5.73 17.44 22.73
N ILE A 382 -6.99 17.11 23.06
CA ILE A 382 -7.76 16.03 22.44
C ILE A 382 -9.12 16.54 21.96
N MET A 383 -9.62 15.94 20.88
CA MET A 383 -10.92 16.23 20.31
C MET A 383 -11.80 14.97 20.35
N THR A 384 -13.03 15.11 20.83
CA THR A 384 -14.04 14.04 20.78
C THR A 384 -14.95 14.23 19.58
N LEU A 385 -15.10 13.19 18.76
CA LEU A 385 -16.03 13.12 17.65
C LEU A 385 -16.90 11.87 17.77
N PHE A 386 -18.08 11.90 17.14
CA PHE A 386 -19.08 10.84 17.24
C PHE A 386 -19.24 10.11 15.91
N PHE A 387 -19.38 8.80 15.97
CA PHE A 387 -19.49 7.93 14.79
C PHE A 387 -20.43 6.76 15.06
N ASP A 388 -21.02 6.26 13.98
CA ASP A 388 -21.75 4.99 13.97
C ASP A 388 -20.86 3.85 14.50
N ASP A 389 -21.43 2.95 15.30
CA ASP A 389 -20.74 1.80 15.91
C ASP A 389 -20.01 0.92 14.89
N VAL A 390 -20.61 0.78 13.70
CA VAL A 390 -20.05 0.00 12.59
C VAL A 390 -18.78 0.63 12.01
N LEU A 391 -18.64 1.96 12.10
CA LEU A 391 -17.41 2.66 11.70
C LEU A 391 -16.36 2.54 12.80
N LEU A 392 -16.76 2.75 14.06
CA LEU A 392 -15.87 2.62 15.22
C LEU A 392 -15.23 1.23 15.31
N SER A 393 -15.94 0.18 14.92
CA SER A 393 -15.39 -1.19 14.90
C SER A 393 -14.30 -1.42 13.85
N LYS A 394 -14.14 -0.50 12.90
CA LYS A 394 -13.15 -0.54 11.80
C LYS A 394 -12.06 0.51 11.96
N MET A 395 -12.12 1.29 13.04
CA MET A 395 -11.20 2.37 13.34
C MET A 395 -10.06 1.86 14.22
N MET A 396 -8.87 1.74 13.64
CA MET A 396 -7.62 1.36 14.30
C MET A 396 -6.85 2.58 14.82
N PRO A 397 -6.46 2.62 16.11
CA PRO A 397 -5.63 3.68 16.67
C PRO A 397 -4.37 3.94 15.83
N GLY A 398 -3.98 5.21 15.69
CA GLY A 398 -2.89 5.66 14.82
C GLY A 398 -3.34 6.04 13.41
N MET A 399 -4.55 5.66 12.98
CA MET A 399 -5.09 6.15 11.71
C MET A 399 -5.19 7.66 11.72
N ARG A 400 -5.03 8.26 10.55
CA ARG A 400 -5.06 9.72 10.40
C ARG A 400 -6.03 10.13 9.32
N MET A 401 -6.70 11.26 9.52
CA MET A 401 -7.55 11.87 8.50
C MET A 401 -7.42 13.39 8.50
N GLU A 402 -7.44 13.98 7.32
CA GLU A 402 -7.62 15.42 7.12
C GLU A 402 -9.12 15.67 6.93
N ALA A 403 -9.71 16.46 7.82
CA ALA A 403 -11.16 16.63 7.87
C ALA A 403 -11.56 18.07 8.17
N VAL A 404 -12.72 18.46 7.62
CA VAL A 404 -13.42 19.69 7.99
C VAL A 404 -14.39 19.35 9.11
N VAL A 405 -14.20 19.96 10.26
CA VAL A 405 -15.01 19.75 11.46
C VAL A 405 -15.83 20.99 11.74
N CYS A 406 -17.11 20.78 12.05
CA CYS A 406 -18.02 21.82 12.51
C CYS A 406 -18.30 21.64 14.01
N GLU A 407 -18.27 22.75 14.75
CA GLU A 407 -18.65 22.80 16.16
C GLU A 407 -19.98 23.55 16.31
N LEU A 408 -20.91 22.95 17.03
CA LEU A 408 -22.18 23.57 17.42
C LEU A 408 -22.01 24.37 18.71
N ASP A 409 -22.83 25.40 18.92
CA ASP A 409 -22.90 26.20 20.15
C ASP A 409 -23.23 25.40 21.42
N ALA A 410 -23.75 24.19 21.27
CA ALA A 410 -23.95 23.23 22.34
C ALA A 410 -22.70 22.40 22.68
N GLY A 411 -21.59 22.58 21.97
CA GLY A 411 -20.32 21.86 22.16
C GLY A 411 -20.19 20.52 21.43
N LEU A 412 -21.17 20.14 20.59
CA LEU A 412 -21.08 18.95 19.75
C LEU A 412 -20.22 19.26 18.51
N ARG A 413 -19.26 18.38 18.20
CA ARG A 413 -18.45 18.43 16.99
C ARG A 413 -18.83 17.27 16.05
N PHE A 414 -18.91 17.53 14.76
CA PHE A 414 -19.17 16.53 13.73
C PHE A 414 -18.33 16.78 12.48
N ILE A 415 -18.12 15.74 11.68
CA ILE A 415 -17.36 15.83 10.43
C ILE A 415 -18.28 16.29 9.30
N LYS A 416 -17.91 17.42 8.67
CA LYS A 416 -18.57 17.98 7.49
C LYS A 416 -18.08 17.34 6.20
N SER A 417 -16.78 17.13 6.08
CA SER A 417 -16.12 16.46 4.96
C SER A 417 -14.78 15.88 5.41
N ILE A 418 -14.27 14.91 4.65
CA ILE A 418 -12.91 14.36 4.79
C ILE A 418 -12.20 14.68 3.48
N GLU A 419 -10.92 15.01 3.51
CA GLU A 419 -10.11 15.28 2.31
C GLU A 419 -9.16 14.11 2.03
N SER A 420 -8.61 13.54 3.10
CA SER A 420 -7.69 12.42 3.06
C SER A 420 -7.89 11.54 4.30
N ILE A 421 -7.69 10.23 4.15
CA ILE A 421 -7.66 9.28 5.25
C ILE A 421 -6.59 8.23 4.96
N VAL A 422 -5.80 7.88 5.97
CA VAL A 422 -4.68 6.95 5.87
C VAL A 422 -4.67 5.96 7.04
N PRO A 423 -4.21 4.71 6.84
CA PRO A 423 -4.21 3.68 7.88
C PRO A 423 -3.19 3.99 8.99
N SER A 424 -3.24 3.21 10.07
CA SER A 424 -2.39 3.42 11.25
C SER A 424 -0.89 3.33 10.97
N PHE A 425 -0.51 2.45 10.04
CA PHE A 425 0.87 2.24 9.61
C PHE A 425 1.32 3.21 8.49
N TYR A 426 0.59 4.29 8.20
CA TYR A 426 0.98 5.21 7.14
C TYR A 426 2.33 5.87 7.42
N VAL A 427 3.28 5.71 6.50
CA VAL A 427 4.57 6.40 6.48
C VAL A 427 4.81 6.88 5.06
N TYR A 428 5.15 8.15 4.90
CA TYR A 428 5.59 8.64 3.60
C TYR A 428 7.12 8.50 3.51
N LEU A 429 7.60 7.89 2.43
CA LEU A 429 9.03 7.70 2.21
C LEU A 429 9.51 8.72 1.17
N PRO A 430 10.48 9.61 1.50
CA PRO A 430 11.05 10.56 0.53
C PRO A 430 11.61 9.87 -0.72
N GLN A 431 12.03 8.60 -0.59
CA GLN A 431 12.49 7.77 -1.71
C GLN A 431 11.45 7.59 -2.83
N GLU A 432 10.16 7.78 -2.55
CA GLU A 432 9.10 7.82 -3.57
C GLU A 432 9.38 8.89 -4.64
N MET A 433 9.95 10.03 -4.25
CA MET A 433 10.29 11.13 -5.16
C MET A 433 11.46 10.79 -6.09
N MET A 434 12.26 9.77 -5.75
CA MET A 434 13.45 9.39 -6.49
C MET A 434 13.17 8.48 -7.71
N ARG A 435 11.91 8.11 -7.95
CA ARG A 435 11.51 7.23 -9.08
C ARG A 435 11.85 7.81 -10.45
N HIS A 436 11.59 9.10 -10.62
CA HIS A 436 11.79 9.82 -11.88
C HIS A 436 12.86 10.91 -11.80
N TYR A 437 13.54 10.98 -10.65
CA TYR A 437 14.65 11.88 -10.46
C TYR A 437 15.71 11.65 -11.54
N LYS A 438 16.11 12.74 -12.19
CA LYS A 438 17.24 12.81 -13.10
C LYS A 438 18.21 13.80 -12.50
N GLU A 439 19.45 13.36 -12.35
CA GLU A 439 20.52 14.23 -11.86
C GLU A 439 20.62 15.46 -12.78
N PRO A 440 20.59 16.68 -12.22
CA PRO A 440 20.79 17.89 -12.99
C PRO A 440 22.11 17.80 -13.76
N LYS A 441 22.04 17.97 -15.08
CA LYS A 441 23.24 18.13 -15.90
C LYS A 441 23.63 19.60 -15.85
N GLU A 442 24.93 19.87 -15.73
CA GLU A 442 25.45 21.20 -15.98
C GLU A 442 25.03 21.63 -17.39
N ASP A 443 24.21 22.68 -17.47
CA ASP A 443 23.79 23.24 -18.75
C ASP A 443 24.88 24.24 -19.18
N GLU A 444 25.63 23.89 -20.23
CA GLU A 444 26.62 24.80 -20.84
C GLU A 444 25.94 26.01 -21.50
N ARG A 445 24.60 25.99 -21.63
CA ARG A 445 23.85 27.09 -22.20
C ARG A 445 23.76 28.24 -21.19
N PRO A 446 24.16 29.47 -21.58
CA PRO A 446 23.98 30.62 -20.70
C PRO A 446 22.49 30.78 -20.34
N ALA A 447 22.23 31.11 -19.08
CA ALA A 447 20.88 31.39 -18.61
C ALA A 447 20.21 32.42 -19.51
N LYS A 448 18.99 32.13 -19.98
CA LYS A 448 18.25 33.06 -20.83
C LYS A 448 18.12 34.40 -20.11
N SER A 449 18.71 35.44 -20.70
CA SER A 449 18.65 36.78 -20.16
C SER A 449 17.46 37.53 -20.75
N VAL A 450 16.97 38.56 -20.04
CA VAL A 450 15.93 39.47 -20.55
C VAL A 450 16.40 40.24 -21.82
N HIS A 451 17.70 40.18 -22.14
CA HIS A 451 18.31 40.76 -23.33
C HIS A 451 18.40 39.81 -24.52
N ASP A 452 17.96 38.55 -24.39
CA ASP A 452 17.90 37.58 -25.48
C ASP A 452 16.65 37.80 -26.35
N ALA A 453 16.37 39.06 -26.69
CA ALA A 453 15.32 39.46 -27.62
C ALA A 453 15.92 39.53 -29.04
N ASN A 454 16.29 38.36 -29.59
CA ASN A 454 16.43 38.03 -31.03
C ASN A 454 17.48 36.93 -31.23
N GLY A 455 17.03 35.69 -31.41
CA GLY A 455 17.92 34.55 -31.70
C GLY A 455 17.18 33.37 -32.31
N ASN A 456 16.65 33.58 -33.52
CA ASN A 456 16.11 32.60 -34.48
C ASN A 456 14.92 31.74 -34.03
N GLU A 457 13.72 32.27 -34.28
CA GLU A 457 12.60 31.48 -34.83
C GLU A 457 13.01 30.93 -36.21
N ASN A 458 13.77 29.84 -36.28
CA ASN A 458 14.02 29.11 -37.52
C ASN A 458 14.58 27.69 -37.28
N ASP A 459 13.96 26.92 -36.38
CA ASP A 459 14.12 25.46 -36.41
C ASP A 459 12.78 24.73 -36.22
N ALA A 460 11.73 25.31 -36.81
CA ALA A 460 10.49 24.62 -37.10
C ALA A 460 10.57 24.08 -38.54
N GLY A 461 10.78 22.78 -38.67
CA GLY A 461 10.40 22.02 -39.87
C GLY A 461 11.48 21.75 -40.91
N LYS A 462 12.18 20.63 -40.74
CA LYS A 462 12.53 19.76 -41.87
C LYS A 462 11.99 18.35 -41.60
N GLY A 463 10.84 18.04 -42.19
CA GLY A 463 10.49 16.67 -42.54
C GLY A 463 11.20 16.27 -43.83
N ASP A 464 11.75 15.05 -43.87
CA ASP A 464 11.33 13.97 -44.78
C ASP A 464 12.34 12.79 -44.77
N GLY A 465 11.82 11.62 -44.39
CA GLY A 465 11.75 10.41 -45.23
C GLY A 465 13.00 9.67 -45.76
N GLN A 466 13.03 8.36 -45.44
CA GLN A 466 13.54 7.18 -46.19
C GLN A 466 15.07 6.97 -46.26
N GLU A 467 15.64 5.77 -46.06
CA GLU A 467 15.17 4.36 -46.14
C GLU A 467 15.34 3.55 -44.85
#